data_AF-J9FVZ0-F1
#
_entry.id   AF-J9FVZ0-F1
#
_cell.length_a   1.000
_cell.length_b   1.000
_cell.length_c   1.000
_cell.angle_alpha   90.00
_cell.angle_beta   90.00
_cell.angle_gamma   90.00
#
_symmetry.space_group_name_H-M   'P 1'
#
loop_
_entity.id
_entity.type
_entity.pdbx_description
1 polymer ?
#
loop_
_entity_poly.entity_id
_entity_poly.type
_entity_poly.pdbx_seq_one_letter_code
_entity_poly.pdbx_strand_id
1 'polypeptide(L)'
;MLWKITPECEKSLDFYEGYPHLYGKEPVLVQGKDGVKREVMAYTMNAPYKDQPAIPSDLYFMGIVEGCHQNGISSRSITDALKRTRQEVGKEKPSHKKTEVSR
;
A
#
# COMPACT_ATOMS: atom_id res chain seq x y z
N MET A 1 -12.01 3.85 -0.48
CA MET A 1 -13.19 4.71 -0.30
C MET A 1 -12.71 6.13 -0.01
N LEU A 2 -13.60 7.11 0.11
CA LEU A 2 -13.23 8.49 0.42
C LEU A 2 -13.81 8.88 1.77
N TRP A 3 -12.97 9.48 2.62
CA TRP A 3 -13.37 9.98 3.94
C TRP A 3 -13.29 11.50 3.96
N LYS A 4 -14.27 12.12 4.63
CA LYS A 4 -14.17 13.53 5.02
C LYS A 4 -13.66 13.58 6.45
N ILE A 5 -12.50 14.20 6.65
CA ILE A 5 -11.82 14.30 7.95
C ILE A 5 -11.72 15.76 8.39
N THR A 6 -11.53 15.98 9.68
CA THR A 6 -11.21 17.31 10.23
C THR A 6 -9.69 17.51 10.30
N PRO A 7 -9.20 18.75 10.49
CA PRO A 7 -7.77 19.01 10.67
C PRO A 7 -7.15 18.27 11.86
N GLU A 8 -7.92 18.02 12.92
CA GLU A 8 -7.47 17.25 14.08
C GLU A 8 -7.31 15.77 13.75
N CYS A 9 -8.26 15.19 13.00
CA CYS A 9 -8.13 13.83 12.48
C CYS A 9 -6.90 13.70 11.58
N GLU A 10 -6.62 14.70 10.73
CA GLU A 10 -5.42 14.69 9.89
C GLU A 10 -4.14 14.68 10.72
N LYS A 11 -4.05 15.48 11.79
CA LYS A 11 -2.88 15.45 12.70
C LYS A 11 -2.69 14.08 13.36
N SER A 12 -3.78 13.43 13.75
CA SER A 12 -3.70 12.07 14.30
C SER A 12 -3.26 11.04 13.26
N LEU A 13 -3.73 11.18 12.00
CA LEU A 13 -3.29 10.34 10.89
C LEU A 13 -1.82 10.59 10.55
N ASP A 14 -1.36 11.83 10.54
CA ASP A 14 0.05 12.17 10.30
C ASP A 14 0.98 11.44 11.30
N PHE A 15 0.59 11.37 12.57
CA PHE A 15 1.32 10.61 13.57
C PHE A 15 1.26 9.10 13.31
N TYR A 16 0.06 8.57 13.01
CA TYR A 16 -0.15 7.15 12.74
C TYR A 16 0.65 6.64 11.53
N GLU A 17 0.70 7.43 10.46
CA GLU A 17 1.40 7.12 9.21
C GLU A 17 2.90 7.43 9.28
N GLY A 18 3.37 8.06 10.36
CA GLY A 18 4.78 8.46 10.51
C GLY A 18 5.22 9.53 9.52
N TYR A 19 4.30 10.43 9.14
CA TYR A 19 4.58 11.56 8.27
C TYR A 19 5.56 12.55 8.93
N PRO A 20 6.51 13.14 8.17
CA PRO A 20 6.77 12.97 6.74
C PRO A 20 7.82 11.90 6.42
N HIS A 21 8.20 11.05 7.39
CA HIS A 21 9.36 10.17 7.25
C HIS A 21 9.00 8.86 6.53
N LEU A 22 8.04 8.09 7.06
CA LEU A 22 7.66 6.80 6.49
C LEU A 22 6.75 6.96 5.26
N TYR A 23 5.75 7.84 5.40
CA TYR A 23 4.82 8.18 4.33
C TYR A 23 4.84 9.69 4.07
N GLY A 24 4.75 10.05 2.80
CA GLY A 24 4.44 11.40 2.33
C GLY A 24 2.95 11.57 2.08
N LYS A 25 2.53 12.82 1.80
CA LYS A 25 1.16 13.15 1.40
C LYS A 25 1.17 13.69 -0.02
N GLU A 26 0.29 13.19 -0.87
CA GLU A 26 0.12 13.71 -2.23
C GLU A 26 -1.36 13.94 -2.60
N PRO A 27 -1.65 14.97 -3.41
CA PRO A 27 -2.97 15.16 -3.98
C PRO A 27 -3.17 14.15 -5.13
N VAL A 28 -4.26 13.40 -5.08
CA VAL A 28 -4.67 12.46 -6.12
C VAL A 28 -6.05 12.81 -6.66
N LEU A 29 -6.20 12.74 -7.98
CA LEU A 29 -7.47 12.95 -8.65
C LEU A 29 -8.22 11.62 -8.78
N VAL A 30 -9.37 11.53 -8.13
CA VAL A 30 -10.21 10.32 -8.12
C VAL A 30 -11.57 10.62 -8.75
N GLN A 31 -12.14 9.65 -9.46
CA GLN A 31 -13.50 9.74 -9.98
C GLN A 31 -14.44 8.92 -9.09
N GLY A 32 -15.47 9.58 -8.55
CA GLY A 32 -16.52 8.92 -7.78
C GLY A 32 -17.46 8.08 -8.63
N LYS A 33 -18.33 7.29 -7.99
CA LYS A 33 -19.40 6.54 -8.68
C LYS A 33 -20.40 7.45 -9.41
N ASP A 34 -20.48 8.70 -8.98
CA ASP A 34 -21.27 9.76 -9.60
C ASP A 34 -20.61 10.38 -10.85
N GLY A 35 -19.42 9.90 -11.23
CA GLY A 35 -18.66 10.42 -12.36
C GLY A 35 -17.91 11.71 -12.08
N VAL A 36 -18.07 12.30 -10.89
CA VAL A 36 -17.42 13.57 -10.52
C VAL A 36 -15.98 13.31 -10.10
N LYS A 37 -15.05 14.06 -10.70
CA LYS A 37 -13.63 14.07 -10.31
C LYS A 37 -13.43 14.94 -9.07
N ARG A 38 -12.65 14.45 -8.13
CA ARG A 38 -12.31 15.14 -6.87
C ARG A 38 -10.82 15.02 -6.64
N GLU A 39 -10.21 16.11 -6.22
CA GLU A 39 -8.86 16.09 -5.65
C GLU A 39 -8.97 15.71 -4.18
N VAL A 40 -8.21 14.69 -3.77
CA VAL A 40 -8.17 14.19 -2.40
C VAL A 40 -6.72 13.96 -1.99
N MET A 41 -6.44 13.96 -0.69
CA MET A 41 -5.12 13.62 -0.16
C MET A 41 -5.01 12.10 0.07
N ALA A 42 -3.87 11.52 -0.27
CA ALA A 42 -3.50 10.16 0.09
C ALA A 42 -2.10 10.12 0.71
N TYR A 43 -1.89 9.18 1.63
CA TYR A 43 -0.56 8.86 2.14
C TYR A 43 0.11 7.82 1.24
N THR A 44 1.36 8.09 0.85
CA THR A 44 2.15 7.17 0.03
C THR A 44 3.52 6.94 0.63
N MET A 45 3.98 5.70 0.56
CA MET A 45 5.23 5.29 1.18
C MET A 45 6.42 6.04 0.54
N ASN A 46 7.36 6.50 1.35
CA ASN A 46 8.57 7.17 0.88
C ASN A 46 9.68 6.17 0.53
N ALA A 47 10.67 6.65 -0.23
CA ALA A 47 11.92 5.91 -0.42
C ALA A 47 12.69 5.81 0.92
N PRO A 48 13.42 4.71 1.18
CA PRO A 48 13.62 3.56 0.28
C PRO A 48 12.52 2.50 0.35
N TYR A 49 11.56 2.62 1.28
CA TYR A 49 10.59 1.57 1.57
C TYR A 49 9.68 1.26 0.40
N LYS A 50 9.24 2.28 -0.35
CA LYS A 50 8.41 2.10 -1.55
C LYS A 50 9.12 1.36 -2.69
N ASP A 51 10.45 1.37 -2.67
CA ASP A 51 11.29 0.81 -3.73
C ASP A 51 11.67 -0.65 -3.45
N GLN A 52 11.24 -1.20 -2.30
CA GLN A 52 11.50 -2.57 -1.88
C GLN A 52 10.17 -3.34 -1.76
N PRO A 53 9.77 -4.13 -2.78
CA PRO A 53 8.53 -4.88 -2.71
C PRO A 53 8.60 -5.91 -1.57
N ALA A 54 7.53 -6.00 -0.78
CA ALA A 54 7.44 -6.91 0.34
C ALA A 54 6.08 -7.62 0.35
N ILE A 55 6.08 -8.90 0.70
CA ILE A 55 4.83 -9.65 0.85
C ILE A 55 4.18 -9.24 2.18
N PRO A 56 2.94 -8.73 2.18
CA PRO A 56 2.25 -8.40 3.42
C PRO A 56 1.98 -9.66 4.24
N SER A 57 1.82 -9.51 5.55
CA SER A 57 1.33 -10.60 6.39
C SER A 57 -0.11 -10.96 6.01
N ASP A 58 -0.48 -12.23 6.20
CA ASP A 58 -1.83 -12.70 5.89
C ASP A 58 -2.89 -11.93 6.68
N LEU A 59 -2.63 -11.60 7.95
CA LEU A 59 -3.53 -10.83 8.80
C LEU A 59 -3.80 -9.42 8.22
N TYR A 60 -2.74 -8.72 7.79
CA TYR A 60 -2.88 -7.39 7.20
C TYR A 60 -3.64 -7.45 5.86
N PHE A 61 -3.28 -8.40 5.01
CA PHE A 61 -3.95 -8.62 3.73
C PHE A 61 -5.45 -8.92 3.91
N MET A 62 -5.80 -9.82 4.84
CA MET A 62 -7.19 -10.13 5.16
C MET A 62 -7.96 -8.91 5.67
N GLY A 63 -7.33 -8.07 6.50
CA GLY A 63 -7.94 -6.82 6.97
C GLY A 63 -8.33 -5.88 5.83
N ILE A 64 -7.48 -5.76 4.80
CA ILE A 64 -7.79 -4.95 3.60
C ILE A 64 -8.96 -5.56 2.82
N VAL A 65 -8.95 -6.88 2.61
CA VAL A 65 -10.01 -7.58 1.86
C VAL A 65 -11.36 -7.43 2.57
N GLU A 66 -11.38 -7.61 3.89
CA GLU A 66 -12.60 -7.44 4.69
C GLU A 66 -13.09 -6.00 4.68
N GLY A 67 -12.18 -5.02 4.82
CA GLY A 67 -12.53 -3.60 4.68
C GLY A 67 -13.12 -3.26 3.31
N CYS A 68 -12.61 -3.87 2.23
CA CYS A 68 -13.21 -3.73 0.89
C CYS A 68 -14.63 -4.30 0.84
N HIS A 69 -14.83 -5.51 1.39
CA HIS A 69 -16.13 -6.18 1.41
C HIS A 69 -17.18 -5.37 2.18
N GLN A 70 -16.84 -4.87 3.37
CA GLN A 70 -17.72 -4.04 4.20
C GLN A 70 -18.15 -2.73 3.49
N ASN A 71 -17.32 -2.23 2.58
CA ASN A 71 -17.58 -1.00 1.83
C ASN A 71 -18.13 -1.26 0.41
N GLY A 72 -18.47 -2.50 0.07
CA GLY A 72 -18.98 -2.85 -1.26
C GLY A 72 -17.97 -2.57 -2.39
N ILE A 73 -16.68 -2.72 -2.10
CA ILE A 73 -15.56 -2.56 -3.05
C ILE A 73 -15.08 -3.95 -3.45
N SER A 74 -14.87 -4.17 -4.75
CA SER A 74 -14.30 -5.42 -5.24
C SER A 74 -12.86 -5.61 -4.73
N SER A 75 -12.59 -6.73 -4.08
CA SER A 75 -11.25 -7.11 -3.62
C SER A 75 -10.34 -7.64 -4.73
N ARG A 76 -10.83 -7.74 -5.97
CA ARG A 76 -10.06 -8.29 -7.11
C ARG A 76 -8.77 -7.52 -7.37
N SER A 77 -8.82 -6.18 -7.30
CA SER A 77 -7.62 -5.35 -7.45
C SER A 77 -6.57 -5.62 -6.37
N ILE A 78 -7.01 -5.93 -5.16
CA ILE A 78 -6.16 -6.25 -4.00
C ILE A 78 -5.50 -7.63 -4.18
N THR A 79 -6.26 -8.64 -4.61
CA THR A 79 -5.71 -9.98 -4.91
C THR A 79 -4.72 -9.93 -6.09
N ASP A 80 -5.04 -9.13 -7.10
CA ASP A 80 -4.15 -8.94 -8.26
C ASP A 80 -2.85 -8.22 -7.85
N ALA A 81 -2.93 -7.24 -6.94
CA ALA A 81 -1.77 -6.57 -6.38
C ALA A 81 -0.86 -7.55 -5.63
N LEU A 82 -1.41 -8.40 -4.75
CA LEU A 82 -0.62 -9.42 -4.03
C LEU A 82 0.09 -10.38 -5.00
N LYS A 83 -0.59 -10.79 -6.08
CA LYS A 83 0.03 -11.64 -7.10
C LYS A 83 1.20 -10.95 -7.80
N ARG A 84 1.07 -9.65 -8.14
CA ARG A 84 2.17 -8.87 -8.74
C ARG A 84 3.35 -8.74 -7.78
N THR A 85 3.11 -8.40 -6.51
CA THR A 85 4.18 -8.28 -5.52
C THR A 85 4.92 -9.61 -5.33
N ARG A 86 4.22 -10.76 -5.34
CA ARG A 86 4.87 -12.10 -5.33
C ARG A 86 5.80 -12.32 -6.52
N GLN A 87 5.45 -11.81 -7.70
CA GLN A 87 6.29 -11.91 -8.89
C GLN A 87 7.49 -10.96 -8.82
N GLU A 88 7.31 -9.74 -8.32
CA GLU A 88 8.39 -8.75 -8.14
C GLU A 88 9.43 -9.26 -7.15
N VAL A 89 9.00 -9.68 -5.96
CA VAL A 89 9.89 -10.28 -4.93
C VAL A 89 10.57 -11.55 -5.44
N GLY A 90 9.88 -12.35 -6.27
CA GLY A 90 10.47 -13.54 -6.88
C GLY A 90 11.56 -13.24 -7.91
N LYS A 91 11.45 -12.11 -8.63
CA LYS A 91 12.44 -11.66 -9.62
C LYS A 91 13.67 -11.02 -8.96
N GLU A 92 13.51 -10.39 -7.80
CA GLU A 92 14.61 -9.79 -7.02
C GLU A 92 15.50 -10.78 -6.27
N LYS A 93 15.23 -12.09 -6.37
CA LYS A 93 16.16 -13.14 -5.90
C LYS A 93 17.05 -13.64 -7.04
N PRO A 94 18.19 -13.01 -7.37
CA PRO A 94 19.25 -13.73 -8.06
C PRO A 94 19.82 -14.78 -7.11
N SER A 95 20.11 -15.95 -7.67
CA SER A 95 20.85 -17.04 -7.05
C SER A 95 22.05 -16.52 -6.25
N HIS A 96 21.98 -16.53 -4.92
CA HIS A 96 23.18 -16.73 -4.12
C HIS A 96 23.65 -18.16 -4.41
N LYS A 97 24.48 -18.31 -5.44
CA LYS A 97 25.28 -19.53 -5.63
C LYS A 97 26.03 -19.76 -4.32
N LYS A 98 25.84 -20.95 -3.73
CA LYS A 98 26.72 -21.49 -2.68
C LYS A 98 28.16 -21.35 -3.18
N THR A 99 28.96 -20.51 -2.53
CA THR A 99 30.41 -20.70 -2.57
C THR A 99 30.72 -21.71 -1.48
N GLU A 100 30.78 -22.97 -1.91
CA GLU A 100 31.42 -24.05 -1.18
C GLU A 100 32.90 -23.68 -1.03
N VAL A 101 33.31 -23.25 0.17
CA VAL A 101 34.73 -23.12 0.51
C VAL A 101 35.13 -24.40 1.20
N SER A 102 35.68 -25.31 0.40
CA SER A 102 36.49 -26.43 0.87
C SER A 102 37.69 -25.88 1.66
N ARG A 103 37.88 -26.37 2.87
CA ARG A 103 39.19 -26.40 3.53
C ARG A 103 39.27 -27.59 4.46
#